data_AF-A0AAW1SUM6-F1
#
_entry.id   AF-A0AAW1SUM6-F1
#
_cell.length_a   1.000
_cell.length_b   1.000
_cell.length_c   1.000
_cell.angle_alpha   90.00
_cell.angle_beta   90.00
_cell.angle_gamma   90.00
#
_symmetry.space_group_name_H-M   'P 1'
#
loop_
_entity.id
_entity.type
_entity.pdbx_description
1 polymer ?
#
loop_
_entity_poly.entity_id
_entity_poly.type
_entity_poly.pdbx_seq_one_letter_code
_entity_poly.pdbx_strand_id
1 'polypeptide(L)'
;MLAAKAWYFIYFGSGAFAYPFLNVWYRRRGFTEQQIGLLSALRPWVSAIAGAGCTAFADRIRAHRPIMYIAYALSTAAKFSISQAGTYPQMLLLIVTAEGLTAPVMILADSSVMAACPEEGDYGRQRVWGAVGWGIFCAWVAAHALPSSPAQRALSGIYHPSHVGANPHSHEERRVHWESGSTGSAPLPMAPDLQVFEAGIRARSRASSRRASLSHEHGGPPGLHEPLLARSSTSGGRDASHAAGRDMEGHHGDPHGPVGVLKGVCIILSSGRVLCFLFMSLLMGYGMGSIDSYLFLYLEELGGPEVLMGLTITFTCASEIPIFACTGWLLRTFGVDPVLHIVLGTFILRFLLYTWLPAWNNPWLVLPIELLHGITFACAWAAGTVNCARIAPRGLKATTQAIYQGIYTGVGSGLGGLIGGQIYSRHGGAAVYESAAVFIGIGWIICVVWQAVLWCLARRAHRSTLKT
;
A
#
# COMPACT_ATOMS: atom_id res chain seq x y z
N MET A 1 4.46 -15.34 17.57
CA MET A 1 4.90 -14.64 16.34
C MET A 1 4.37 -15.22 15.04
N LEU A 2 4.33 -16.56 14.85
CA LEU A 2 3.79 -17.16 13.62
C LEU A 2 2.34 -16.70 13.29
N ALA A 3 1.48 -16.61 14.31
CA ALA A 3 0.11 -16.12 14.14
C ALA A 3 0.04 -14.69 13.57
N ALA A 4 0.93 -13.79 13.97
CA ALA A 4 0.97 -12.43 13.44
C ALA A 4 1.39 -12.41 11.96
N LYS A 5 2.40 -13.20 11.59
CA LYS A 5 2.84 -13.37 10.20
C LYS A 5 1.71 -13.92 9.33
N ALA A 6 1.04 -14.98 9.78
CA ALA A 6 -0.07 -15.59 9.07
C ALA A 6 -1.25 -14.62 8.92
N TRP A 7 -1.57 -13.86 9.97
CA TRP A 7 -2.63 -12.85 9.92
C TRP A 7 -2.34 -11.78 8.87
N TYR A 8 -1.14 -11.17 8.86
CA TYR A 8 -0.78 -10.19 7.83
C TYR A 8 -0.81 -10.77 6.43
N PHE A 9 -0.24 -11.96 6.25
CA PHE A 9 -0.18 -12.64 4.96
C PHE A 9 -1.58 -12.88 4.39
N ILE A 10 -2.51 -13.39 5.21
CA ILE A 10 -3.89 -13.68 4.79
C ILE A 10 -4.70 -12.39 4.64
N TYR A 11 -4.59 -11.44 5.57
CA TYR A 11 -5.34 -10.19 5.52
C TYR A 11 -5.04 -9.41 4.23
N PHE A 12 -3.75 -9.15 3.95
CA PHE A 12 -3.36 -8.46 2.73
C PHE A 12 -3.57 -9.35 1.49
N GLY A 13 -3.26 -10.65 1.57
CA GLY A 13 -3.53 -11.59 0.48
C GLY A 13 -4.99 -11.63 0.04
N SER A 14 -5.94 -11.57 0.99
CA SER A 14 -7.37 -11.52 0.67
C SER A 14 -7.78 -10.22 -0.02
N GLY A 15 -7.15 -9.10 0.32
CA GLY A 15 -7.38 -7.81 -0.32
C GLY A 15 -6.98 -7.77 -1.79
N ALA A 16 -5.98 -8.57 -2.19
CA ALA A 16 -5.48 -8.65 -3.57
C ALA A 16 -6.54 -9.10 -4.58
N PHE A 17 -7.55 -9.87 -4.15
CA PHE A 17 -8.64 -10.33 -5.02
C PHE A 17 -9.66 -9.25 -5.34
N ALA A 18 -9.79 -8.23 -4.48
CA ALA A 18 -10.86 -7.26 -4.56
C ALA A 18 -10.34 -5.87 -4.94
N TYR A 19 -9.37 -5.34 -4.18
CA TYR A 19 -9.01 -3.93 -4.25
C TYR A 19 -8.44 -3.49 -5.61
N PRO A 20 -7.53 -4.24 -6.26
CA PRO A 20 -6.98 -3.82 -7.55
C PRO A 20 -8.04 -3.73 -8.64
N PHE A 21 -8.97 -4.68 -8.68
CA PHE A 21 -9.98 -4.83 -9.73
C PHE A 21 -11.27 -4.07 -9.45
N LEU A 22 -11.38 -3.43 -8.29
CA LEU A 22 -12.61 -2.82 -7.81
C LEU A 22 -13.12 -1.71 -8.74
N ASN A 23 -12.22 -0.87 -9.23
CA ASN A 23 -12.58 0.23 -10.14
C ASN A 23 -12.98 -0.25 -11.53
N VAL A 24 -12.33 -1.30 -12.03
CA VAL A 24 -12.73 -1.99 -13.27
C VAL A 24 -14.12 -2.61 -13.10
N TRP A 25 -14.39 -3.23 -11.96
CA TRP A 25 -15.71 -3.78 -11.64
C TRP A 25 -16.80 -2.71 -11.58
N TYR A 26 -16.51 -1.53 -11.02
CA TYR A 26 -17.44 -0.38 -11.05
C TYR A 26 -17.77 0.07 -12.47
N ARG A 27 -16.76 0.15 -13.36
CA ARG A 27 -17.00 0.50 -14.78
C ARG A 27 -17.88 -0.52 -15.47
N ARG A 28 -17.67 -1.82 -15.23
CA ARG A 28 -18.52 -2.90 -15.78
C ARG A 28 -19.95 -2.89 -15.26
N ARG A 29 -20.20 -2.28 -14.08
CA ARG A 29 -21.54 -2.01 -13.54
C ARG A 29 -22.18 -0.75 -14.12
N GLY A 30 -21.51 -0.04 -15.02
CA GLY A 30 -22.01 1.16 -15.68
C GLY A 30 -21.84 2.44 -14.87
N PHE A 31 -20.99 2.45 -13.83
CA PHE A 31 -20.67 3.69 -13.12
C PHE A 31 -19.72 4.55 -13.94
N THR A 32 -19.94 5.86 -13.87
CA THR A 32 -19.12 6.84 -14.58
C THR A 32 -17.77 7.02 -13.89
N GLU A 33 -16.80 7.56 -14.60
CA GLU A 33 -15.44 7.76 -14.10
C GLU A 33 -15.39 8.79 -12.96
N GLN A 34 -16.31 9.76 -12.96
CA GLN A 34 -16.46 10.69 -11.82
C GLN A 34 -17.02 9.99 -10.59
N GLN A 35 -17.98 9.07 -10.77
CA GLN A 35 -18.52 8.24 -9.68
C GLN A 35 -17.42 7.34 -9.11
N ILE A 36 -16.63 6.68 -9.97
CA ILE A 36 -15.50 5.85 -9.56
C ILE A 36 -14.43 6.67 -8.84
N GLY A 37 -14.14 7.88 -9.33
CA GLY A 37 -13.22 8.81 -8.69
C GLY A 37 -13.66 9.23 -7.29
N LEU A 38 -14.94 9.55 -7.13
CA LEU A 38 -15.52 9.87 -5.82
C LEU A 38 -15.49 8.66 -4.88
N LEU A 39 -15.85 7.47 -5.36
CA LEU A 39 -15.75 6.24 -4.58
C LEU A 39 -14.32 5.97 -4.13
N SER A 40 -13.33 6.17 -5.00
CA SER A 40 -11.92 5.96 -4.68
C SER A 40 -11.40 6.99 -3.69
N ALA A 41 -11.77 8.26 -3.86
CA ALA A 41 -11.30 9.37 -3.06
C ALA A 41 -11.83 9.36 -1.61
N LEU A 42 -13.05 8.86 -1.40
CA LEU A 42 -13.65 8.84 -0.07
C LEU A 42 -13.03 7.80 0.85
N ARG A 43 -12.49 6.70 0.32
CA ARG A 43 -11.96 5.58 1.10
C ARG A 43 -10.90 6.02 2.13
N PRO A 44 -9.83 6.75 1.73
CA PRO A 44 -8.84 7.19 2.71
C PRO A 44 -9.38 8.23 3.71
N TRP A 45 -10.33 9.08 3.32
CA TRP A 45 -10.92 10.09 4.23
C TRP A 45 -11.79 9.43 5.29
N VAL A 46 -12.65 8.50 4.87
CA VAL A 46 -13.47 7.70 5.77
C VAL A 46 -12.59 6.88 6.69
N SER A 47 -11.56 6.23 6.16
CA SER A 47 -10.62 5.43 6.96
C SER A 47 -9.90 6.27 8.01
N ALA A 48 -9.43 7.47 7.66
CA ALA A 48 -8.74 8.36 8.59
C ALA A 48 -9.64 8.80 9.76
N ILE A 49 -10.88 9.24 9.46
CA ILE A 49 -11.83 9.72 10.46
C ILE A 49 -12.33 8.56 11.33
N ALA A 50 -12.75 7.46 10.71
CA ALA A 50 -13.27 6.29 11.41
C ALA A 50 -12.20 5.61 12.25
N GLY A 51 -10.97 5.49 11.74
CA GLY A 51 -9.85 4.91 12.47
C GLY A 51 -9.52 5.69 13.75
N ALA A 52 -9.44 7.02 13.68
CA ALA A 52 -9.19 7.86 14.85
C ALA A 52 -10.33 7.74 15.89
N GLY A 53 -11.58 7.79 15.43
CA GLY A 53 -12.75 7.71 16.30
C GLY A 53 -12.90 6.35 17.00
N CYS A 54 -12.80 5.26 16.24
CA CYS A 54 -12.96 3.91 16.76
C CYS A 54 -11.81 3.49 17.70
N THR A 55 -10.57 3.88 17.41
CA THR A 55 -9.45 3.62 18.31
C THR A 55 -9.59 4.41 19.60
N ALA A 56 -9.94 5.70 19.54
CA ALA A 56 -10.19 6.50 20.73
C ALA A 56 -11.34 5.93 21.58
N PHE A 57 -12.38 5.39 20.94
CA PHE A 57 -13.45 4.67 21.63
C PHE A 57 -12.94 3.38 22.28
N ALA A 58 -12.16 2.57 21.56
CA ALA A 58 -11.56 1.34 22.07
C ALA A 58 -10.68 1.56 23.30
N ASP A 59 -9.92 2.65 23.31
CA ASP A 59 -9.08 3.06 24.44
C ASP A 59 -9.91 3.39 25.68
N ARG A 60 -11.05 4.09 25.50
CA ARG A 60 -11.94 4.46 26.62
C ARG A 60 -12.53 3.22 27.31
N ILE A 61 -12.91 2.21 26.53
CA ILE A 61 -13.53 1.00 27.07
C ILE A 61 -12.53 -0.15 27.34
N ARG A 62 -11.24 0.07 27.04
CA ARG A 62 -10.14 -0.91 27.19
C ARG A 62 -10.44 -2.28 26.58
N ALA A 63 -11.21 -2.30 25.49
CA ALA A 63 -11.71 -3.54 24.87
C ALA A 63 -11.20 -3.70 23.43
N HIS A 64 -9.89 -3.54 23.21
CA HIS A 64 -9.26 -3.55 21.88
C HIS A 64 -9.54 -4.83 21.08
N ARG A 65 -9.42 -6.01 21.69
CA ARG A 65 -9.58 -7.30 20.98
C ARG A 65 -11.04 -7.58 20.55
N PRO A 66 -12.06 -7.47 21.43
CA PRO A 66 -13.45 -7.63 21.02
C PRO A 66 -13.86 -6.65 19.91
N ILE A 67 -13.47 -5.39 20.03
CA ILE A 67 -13.79 -4.37 19.02
C ILE A 67 -13.16 -4.71 17.67
N MET A 68 -11.89 -5.13 17.66
CA MET A 68 -11.22 -5.55 16.44
C MET A 68 -11.94 -6.72 15.76
N TYR A 69 -12.35 -7.75 16.50
CA TYR A 69 -13.05 -8.89 15.92
C TYR A 69 -14.46 -8.53 15.41
N ILE A 70 -15.21 -7.73 16.18
CA ILE A 70 -16.53 -7.24 15.76
C ILE A 70 -16.41 -6.39 14.50
N ALA A 71 -15.48 -5.42 14.50
CA ALA A 71 -15.22 -4.56 13.35
C ALA A 71 -14.82 -5.36 12.12
N TYR A 72 -13.97 -6.38 12.29
CA TYR A 72 -13.56 -7.26 11.19
C TYR A 72 -14.73 -8.07 10.63
N ALA A 73 -15.56 -8.69 11.48
CA ALA A 73 -16.73 -9.44 11.06
C ALA A 73 -17.75 -8.55 10.33
N LEU A 74 -18.07 -7.37 10.89
CA LEU A 74 -18.97 -6.41 10.27
C LEU A 74 -18.40 -5.87 8.95
N SER A 75 -17.11 -5.59 8.89
CA SER A 75 -16.47 -5.12 7.64
C SER A 75 -16.52 -6.17 6.54
N THR A 76 -16.36 -7.45 6.89
CA THR A 76 -16.42 -8.58 5.94
C THR A 76 -17.85 -8.75 5.42
N ALA A 77 -18.85 -8.69 6.32
CA ALA A 77 -20.26 -8.71 5.93
C ALA A 77 -20.62 -7.53 5.01
N ALA A 78 -20.20 -6.32 5.37
CA ALA A 78 -20.44 -5.12 4.56
C ALA A 78 -19.80 -5.23 3.17
N LYS A 79 -18.56 -5.74 3.07
CA LYS A 79 -17.87 -5.99 1.79
C LYS A 79 -18.59 -7.04 0.94
N PHE A 80 -19.12 -8.10 1.55
CA PHE A 80 -19.92 -9.08 0.83
C PHE A 80 -21.21 -8.46 0.26
N SER A 81 -21.86 -7.58 1.03
CA SER A 81 -23.05 -6.84 0.60
C SER A 81 -22.80 -5.86 -0.55
N ILE A 82 -21.56 -5.43 -0.82
CA ILE A 82 -21.22 -4.56 -1.98
C ILE A 82 -21.68 -5.19 -3.30
N SER A 83 -21.56 -6.52 -3.43
CA SER A 83 -21.96 -7.25 -4.65
C SER A 83 -23.45 -7.12 -4.98
N GLN A 84 -24.29 -6.90 -3.95
CA GLN A 84 -25.74 -6.79 -4.03
C GLN A 84 -26.21 -5.35 -4.32
N ALA A 85 -25.29 -4.37 -4.38
CA ALA A 85 -25.65 -3.00 -4.66
C ALA A 85 -26.18 -2.84 -6.10
N GLY A 86 -27.43 -2.39 -6.24
CA GLY A 86 -28.08 -2.17 -7.53
C GLY A 86 -28.03 -0.71 -8.00
N THR A 87 -27.78 0.23 -7.10
CA THR A 87 -27.74 1.68 -7.42
C THR A 87 -26.47 2.34 -6.90
N TYR A 88 -26.09 3.46 -7.51
CA TYR A 88 -24.90 4.21 -7.09
C TYR A 88 -24.96 4.71 -5.63
N PRO A 89 -26.06 5.30 -5.12
CA PRO A 89 -26.14 5.71 -3.72
C PRO A 89 -26.01 4.54 -2.74
N GLN A 90 -26.58 3.38 -3.07
CA GLN A 90 -26.41 2.16 -2.27
C GLN A 90 -24.96 1.69 -2.26
N MET A 91 -24.29 1.72 -3.42
CA MET A 91 -22.86 1.40 -3.55
C MET A 91 -22.01 2.32 -2.67
N LEU A 92 -22.24 3.62 -2.77
CA LEU A 92 -21.55 4.64 -2.00
C LEU A 92 -21.71 4.42 -0.49
N LEU A 93 -22.94 4.20 -0.02
CA LEU A 93 -23.23 3.94 1.39
C LEU A 93 -22.51 2.67 1.89
N LEU A 94 -22.55 1.58 1.10
CA LEU A 94 -21.92 0.31 1.48
C LEU A 94 -20.40 0.41 1.53
N ILE A 95 -19.76 1.12 0.60
CA ILE A 95 -18.31 1.33 0.59
C ILE A 95 -17.90 2.19 1.79
N VAL A 96 -18.57 3.31 2.02
CA VAL A 96 -18.27 4.18 3.18
C VAL A 96 -18.43 3.40 4.48
N THR A 97 -19.49 2.61 4.60
CA THR A 97 -19.71 1.76 5.79
C THR A 97 -18.62 0.70 5.93
N ALA A 98 -18.31 -0.02 4.85
CA ALA A 98 -17.30 -1.09 4.85
C ALA A 98 -15.90 -0.56 5.17
N GLU A 99 -15.51 0.58 4.61
CA GLU A 99 -14.21 1.21 4.87
C GLU A 99 -14.12 1.76 6.29
N GLY A 100 -15.19 2.40 6.79
CA GLY A 100 -15.26 2.87 8.17
C GLY A 100 -15.12 1.73 9.19
N LEU A 101 -15.78 0.59 8.93
CA LEU A 101 -15.67 -0.63 9.75
C LEU A 101 -14.30 -1.31 9.63
N THR A 102 -13.66 -1.24 8.46
CA THR A 102 -12.32 -1.83 8.26
C THR A 102 -11.23 -1.01 8.96
N ALA A 103 -11.40 0.32 9.05
CA ALA A 103 -10.39 1.25 9.55
C ALA A 103 -9.74 0.86 10.91
N PRO A 104 -10.51 0.57 11.99
CA PRO A 104 -9.90 0.18 13.26
C PRO A 104 -9.23 -1.20 13.23
N VAL A 105 -9.56 -2.09 12.29
CA VAL A 105 -9.02 -3.45 12.25
C VAL A 105 -7.50 -3.42 12.09
N MET A 106 -6.99 -2.64 11.13
CA MET A 106 -5.55 -2.58 10.87
C MET A 106 -4.80 -1.91 12.03
N ILE A 107 -5.32 -0.80 12.54
CA ILE A 107 -4.70 -0.04 13.63
C ILE A 107 -4.61 -0.89 14.91
N LEU A 108 -5.71 -1.57 15.28
CA LEU A 108 -5.76 -2.41 16.47
C LEU A 108 -4.91 -3.68 16.30
N ALA A 109 -4.87 -4.26 15.10
CA ALA A 109 -4.01 -5.40 14.81
C ALA A 109 -2.53 -5.01 14.90
N ASP A 110 -2.12 -3.90 14.30
CA ASP A 110 -0.76 -3.37 14.39
C ASP A 110 -0.37 -3.10 15.84
N SER A 111 -1.23 -2.41 16.60
CA SER A 111 -0.99 -2.16 18.03
C SER A 111 -0.86 -3.45 18.84
N SER A 112 -1.67 -4.47 18.53
CA SER A 112 -1.63 -5.76 19.22
C SER A 112 -0.35 -6.54 18.89
N VAL A 113 0.12 -6.49 17.64
CA VAL A 113 1.37 -7.14 17.24
C VAL A 113 2.57 -6.41 17.82
N MET A 114 2.58 -5.07 17.79
CA MET A 114 3.63 -4.26 18.41
C MET A 114 3.75 -4.58 19.92
N ALA A 115 2.64 -4.64 20.64
CA ALA A 115 2.63 -4.97 22.07
C ALA A 115 3.12 -6.41 22.36
N ALA A 116 3.04 -7.32 21.39
CA ALA A 116 3.55 -8.67 21.54
C ALA A 116 5.05 -8.80 21.19
N CYS A 117 5.63 -7.83 20.47
CA CYS A 117 7.02 -7.89 20.00
C CYS A 117 8.00 -7.60 21.16
N PRO A 118 9.08 -8.41 21.33
CA PRO A 118 10.08 -8.17 22.37
C PRO A 118 10.91 -6.90 22.13
N GLU A 119 11.21 -6.62 20.87
CA GLU A 119 12.04 -5.48 20.44
C GLU A 119 11.29 -4.64 19.39
N GLU A 120 11.54 -3.33 19.36
CA GLU A 120 10.90 -2.40 18.41
C GLU A 120 11.16 -2.77 16.94
N GLY A 121 12.30 -3.42 16.64
CA GLY A 121 12.66 -3.87 15.29
C GLY A 121 11.89 -5.10 14.78
N ASP A 122 11.28 -5.88 15.68
CA ASP A 122 10.62 -7.13 15.32
C ASP A 122 9.25 -6.94 14.65
N TYR A 123 8.60 -5.80 14.89
CA TYR A 123 7.32 -5.46 14.26
C TYR A 123 7.45 -5.40 12.74
N GLY A 124 8.48 -4.72 12.24
CA GLY A 124 8.75 -4.63 10.80
C GLY A 124 8.89 -6.00 10.15
N ARG A 125 9.57 -6.94 10.84
CA ARG A 125 9.74 -8.33 10.37
C ARG A 125 8.41 -9.10 10.31
N GLN A 126 7.41 -8.73 11.11
CA GLN A 126 6.06 -9.29 11.00
C GLN A 126 5.29 -8.63 9.85
N ARG A 127 5.32 -7.30 9.76
CA ARG A 127 4.53 -6.52 8.80
C ARG A 127 4.91 -6.78 7.33
N VAL A 128 6.18 -7.12 7.07
CA VAL A 128 6.68 -7.52 5.74
C VAL A 128 5.88 -8.68 5.14
N TRP A 129 5.37 -9.61 5.97
CA TRP A 129 4.54 -10.73 5.48
C TRP A 129 3.24 -10.28 4.83
N GLY A 130 2.74 -9.07 5.15
CA GLY A 130 1.61 -8.47 4.45
C GLY A 130 1.93 -8.12 3.00
N ALA A 131 3.11 -7.54 2.74
CA ALA A 131 3.55 -7.24 1.37
C ALA A 131 3.84 -8.53 0.58
N VAL A 132 4.44 -9.54 1.24
CA VAL A 132 4.64 -10.88 0.66
C VAL A 132 3.30 -11.51 0.26
N GLY A 133 2.30 -11.46 1.14
CA GLY A 133 0.95 -11.94 0.83
C GLY A 133 0.33 -11.18 -0.33
N TRP A 134 0.32 -9.85 -0.28
CA TRP A 134 -0.23 -9.00 -1.35
C TRP A 134 0.38 -9.31 -2.72
N GLY A 135 1.71 -9.36 -2.82
CA GLY A 135 2.42 -9.62 -4.07
C GLY A 135 2.17 -11.02 -4.63
N ILE A 136 2.21 -12.06 -3.78
CA ILE A 136 1.96 -13.45 -4.20
C ILE A 136 0.52 -13.64 -4.66
N PHE A 137 -0.45 -13.12 -3.91
CA PHE A 137 -1.86 -13.26 -4.29
C PHE A 137 -2.21 -12.44 -5.54
N CYS A 138 -1.63 -11.26 -5.74
CA CYS A 138 -1.80 -10.52 -7.01
C CYS A 138 -1.20 -11.29 -8.19
N ALA A 139 -0.02 -11.89 -8.03
CA ALA A 139 0.57 -12.75 -9.05
C ALA A 139 -0.29 -14.00 -9.31
N TRP A 140 -0.87 -14.57 -8.26
CA TRP A 140 -1.77 -15.72 -8.37
C TRP A 140 -3.05 -15.35 -9.12
N VAL A 141 -3.68 -14.22 -8.77
CA VAL A 141 -4.84 -13.69 -9.48
C VAL A 141 -4.48 -13.40 -10.92
N ALA A 142 -3.31 -12.83 -11.21
CA ALA A 142 -2.85 -12.64 -12.58
C ALA A 142 -2.73 -13.97 -13.33
N ALA A 143 -2.15 -15.01 -12.71
CA ALA A 143 -1.95 -16.30 -13.34
C ALA A 143 -3.24 -17.12 -13.53
N HIS A 144 -4.26 -16.89 -12.69
CA HIS A 144 -5.50 -17.67 -12.65
C HIS A 144 -6.76 -16.87 -13.01
N ALA A 145 -6.63 -15.58 -13.29
CA ALA A 145 -7.60 -14.80 -14.05
C ALA A 145 -7.57 -15.32 -15.49
N LEU A 146 -8.17 -16.50 -15.66
CA LEU A 146 -8.26 -17.24 -16.90
C LEU A 146 -8.86 -16.34 -18.00
N PRO A 147 -8.33 -16.40 -19.23
CA PRO A 147 -9.02 -15.87 -20.40
C PRO A 147 -10.41 -16.53 -20.50
N SER A 148 -11.47 -15.77 -20.26
CA SER A 148 -12.85 -16.08 -20.69
C SER A 148 -13.29 -17.55 -20.52
N SER A 149 -13.52 -17.99 -19.28
CA SER A 149 -14.22 -19.27 -19.08
C SER A 149 -15.58 -19.25 -19.81
N PRO A 150 -16.01 -20.34 -20.46
CA PRO A 150 -17.34 -20.46 -21.05
C PRO A 150 -18.47 -20.15 -20.05
N ALA A 151 -18.23 -20.36 -18.75
CA ALA A 151 -19.14 -20.01 -17.66
C ALA A 151 -19.41 -18.50 -17.55
N GLN A 152 -18.41 -17.64 -17.81
CA GLN A 152 -18.62 -16.19 -17.89
C GLN A 152 -19.28 -15.76 -19.20
N ARG A 153 -19.07 -16.48 -20.31
CA ARG A 153 -19.81 -16.24 -21.57
C ARG A 153 -21.30 -16.60 -21.46
N ALA A 154 -21.64 -17.64 -20.71
CA ALA A 154 -23.02 -17.99 -20.40
C ALA A 154 -23.70 -16.93 -19.51
N LEU A 155 -22.96 -16.33 -18.56
CA LEU A 155 -23.48 -15.23 -17.74
C LEU A 155 -23.54 -13.90 -18.52
N SER A 156 -22.59 -13.59 -19.41
CA SER A 156 -22.66 -12.40 -20.27
C SER A 156 -23.71 -12.51 -21.37
N GLY A 157 -24.03 -13.74 -21.82
CA GLY A 157 -25.15 -14.01 -22.74
C GLY A 157 -26.53 -13.90 -22.10
N ILE A 158 -26.62 -13.91 -20.76
CA ILE A 158 -27.86 -13.67 -20.01
C ILE A 158 -28.10 -12.16 -19.76
N TYR A 159 -27.06 -11.32 -19.90
CA TYR A 159 -27.12 -9.86 -19.67
C TYR A 159 -26.90 -9.00 -20.93
N HIS A 160 -26.87 -9.61 -22.12
CA HIS A 160 -26.88 -8.87 -23.38
C HIS A 160 -28.30 -8.86 -23.95
N PRO A 161 -29.14 -7.83 -23.68
CA PRO A 161 -30.20 -7.53 -24.62
C PRO A 161 -29.53 -7.03 -25.90
N SER A 162 -29.41 -7.93 -26.87
CA SER A 162 -29.48 -7.52 -28.26
C SER A 162 -30.69 -6.58 -28.38
N HIS A 163 -30.44 -5.36 -28.89
CA HIS A 163 -31.35 -4.21 -29.03
C HIS A 163 -31.39 -3.23 -27.84
N VAL A 164 -30.59 -2.15 -27.93
CA VAL A 164 -30.88 -0.71 -27.69
C VAL A 164 -29.50 -0.01 -27.76
N GLY A 165 -29.18 0.98 -28.60
CA GLY A 165 -29.95 1.73 -29.58
C GLY A 165 -28.98 2.35 -30.59
N ALA A 166 -29.45 2.42 -31.83
CA ALA A 166 -28.83 3.09 -32.93
C ALA A 166 -28.58 4.58 -32.62
N ASN A 167 -27.43 5.06 -33.06
CA ASN A 167 -27.12 6.48 -33.21
C ASN A 167 -28.09 7.09 -34.25
N PRO A 168 -28.98 8.03 -33.90
CA PRO A 168 -29.96 8.56 -34.84
C PRO A 168 -29.39 9.76 -35.62
N HIS A 169 -28.17 9.65 -36.16
CA HIS A 169 -27.64 10.61 -37.14
C HIS A 169 -26.65 9.93 -38.09
N SER A 170 -27.16 9.14 -39.03
CA SER A 170 -26.56 8.98 -40.36
C SER A 170 -27.59 8.31 -41.26
N HIS A 171 -28.20 9.12 -42.12
CA HIS A 171 -28.93 8.62 -43.27
C HIS A 171 -27.93 8.07 -44.30
N GLU A 172 -28.44 7.12 -45.09
CA GLU A 172 -27.98 6.65 -46.41
C GLU A 172 -27.18 5.33 -46.51
N GLU A 173 -27.92 4.34 -47.01
CA GLU A 173 -27.57 3.41 -48.09
C GLU A 173 -26.38 2.45 -47.93
N ARG A 174 -26.67 1.16 -47.67
CA ARG A 174 -26.68 0.17 -48.76
C ARG A 174 -27.20 -1.21 -48.32
N ARG A 175 -27.65 -1.93 -49.34
CA ARG A 175 -28.55 -3.08 -49.36
C ARG A 175 -27.75 -4.31 -49.81
N VAL A 176 -28.17 -5.49 -49.32
CA VAL A 176 -28.02 -6.85 -49.92
C VAL A 176 -26.66 -7.57 -49.81
N HIS A 177 -26.60 -8.67 -49.04
CA HIS A 177 -26.59 -10.05 -49.60
C HIS A 177 -26.66 -11.12 -48.49
N TRP A 178 -27.58 -12.07 -48.69
CA TRP A 178 -27.74 -13.32 -47.97
C TRP A 178 -26.81 -14.38 -48.56
N GLU A 179 -26.12 -15.16 -47.73
CA GLU A 179 -25.73 -16.52 -48.12
C GLU A 179 -25.57 -17.43 -46.89
N SER A 180 -26.34 -18.52 -46.94
CA SER A 180 -26.36 -19.70 -46.09
C SER A 180 -25.25 -20.68 -46.47
N GLY A 181 -24.57 -21.29 -45.50
CA GLY A 181 -23.60 -22.36 -45.78
C GLY A 181 -23.13 -23.11 -44.54
N SER A 182 -23.69 -24.31 -44.36
CA SER A 182 -23.37 -25.35 -43.37
C SER A 182 -21.95 -25.91 -43.47
N THR A 183 -21.39 -26.37 -42.34
CA THR A 183 -20.73 -27.69 -42.08
C THR A 183 -19.49 -27.59 -41.17
N GLY A 184 -19.33 -28.55 -40.26
CA GLY A 184 -18.02 -28.89 -39.68
C GLY A 184 -17.91 -28.95 -38.15
N SER A 185 -18.63 -29.86 -37.50
CA SER A 185 -18.33 -30.32 -36.13
C SER A 185 -17.01 -31.13 -36.12
N ALA A 186 -15.96 -30.61 -35.47
CA ALA A 186 -14.70 -31.32 -35.24
C ALA A 186 -14.57 -31.73 -33.75
N PRO A 187 -14.06 -32.94 -33.42
CA PRO A 187 -14.00 -33.44 -32.04
C PRO A 187 -12.88 -32.82 -31.22
N LEU A 188 -13.13 -32.65 -29.92
CA LEU A 188 -12.17 -32.20 -28.91
C LEU A 188 -10.99 -33.18 -28.73
N PRO A 189 -9.75 -32.72 -28.50
CA PRO A 189 -8.64 -33.60 -28.15
C PRO A 189 -8.72 -34.04 -26.67
N MET A 190 -8.49 -35.34 -26.45
CA MET A 190 -8.38 -36.00 -25.15
C MET A 190 -7.24 -35.43 -24.28
N ALA A 191 -7.49 -35.37 -22.97
CA ALA A 191 -6.50 -35.05 -21.94
C ALA A 191 -5.40 -36.13 -21.83
N PRO A 192 -4.14 -35.79 -21.47
CA PRO A 192 -3.12 -36.78 -21.18
C PRO A 192 -3.28 -37.41 -19.79
N ASP A 193 -2.98 -38.71 -19.71
CA ASP A 193 -3.07 -39.60 -18.56
C ASP A 193 -2.36 -39.11 -17.28
N LEU A 194 -3.09 -39.19 -16.16
CA LEU A 194 -2.63 -38.89 -14.79
C LEU A 194 -1.57 -39.87 -14.24
N GLN A 195 -1.17 -40.90 -14.98
CA GLN A 195 -0.28 -41.96 -14.46
C GLN A 195 1.23 -41.60 -14.51
N VAL A 196 1.63 -40.56 -15.26
CA VAL A 196 3.05 -40.18 -15.37
C VAL A 196 3.50 -39.25 -14.22
N PHE A 197 2.57 -38.53 -13.57
CA PHE A 197 2.90 -37.59 -12.49
C PHE A 197 3.16 -38.28 -11.14
N GLU A 198 2.54 -39.44 -10.90
CA GLU A 198 2.74 -40.19 -9.64
C GLU A 198 4.07 -40.96 -9.56
N ALA A 199 4.68 -41.29 -10.71
CA ALA A 199 5.97 -41.99 -10.75
C ALA A 199 7.14 -41.09 -10.31
N GLY A 200 7.07 -39.78 -10.56
CA GLY A 200 8.11 -38.81 -10.18
C GLY A 200 8.17 -38.51 -8.68
N ILE A 201 7.03 -38.59 -7.97
CA ILE A 201 6.95 -38.25 -6.55
C ILE A 201 7.44 -39.40 -5.66
N ARG A 202 7.27 -40.66 -6.07
CA ARG A 202 7.75 -41.83 -5.30
C ARG A 202 9.27 -42.05 -5.39
N ALA A 203 9.95 -41.52 -6.40
CA ALA A 203 11.40 -41.65 -6.54
C ALA A 203 12.19 -40.71 -5.60
N ARG A 204 11.63 -39.55 -5.22
CA ARG A 204 12.30 -38.60 -4.31
C ARG A 204 12.18 -38.94 -2.82
N SER A 205 11.16 -39.69 -2.39
CA SER A 205 11.00 -40.04 -0.96
C SER A 205 11.90 -41.20 -0.49
N ARG A 206 12.44 -42.01 -1.40
CA ARG A 206 13.36 -43.13 -1.06
C ARG A 206 14.85 -42.72 -0.98
N ALA A 207 15.21 -41.54 -1.48
CA ALA A 207 16.59 -41.04 -1.42
C ALA A 207 16.92 -40.32 -0.09
N SER A 208 15.93 -39.81 0.63
CA SER A 208 16.15 -39.12 1.92
C SER A 208 16.25 -40.06 3.12
N SER A 209 15.69 -41.28 3.05
CA SER A 209 15.70 -42.22 4.18
C SER A 209 16.99 -43.04 4.33
N ARG A 210 17.86 -43.11 3.30
CA ARG A 210 19.15 -43.81 3.36
C ARG A 210 20.32 -42.98 3.92
N ARG A 211 20.14 -41.67 4.15
CA ARG A 211 21.20 -40.79 4.67
C ARG A 211 21.14 -40.53 6.18
N ALA A 212 20.12 -41.05 6.86
CA ALA A 212 19.87 -40.81 8.28
C ALA A 212 20.19 -42.01 9.21
N SER A 213 20.75 -43.11 8.68
CA SER A 213 20.96 -44.35 9.44
C SER A 213 22.42 -44.81 9.52
N LEU A 214 23.40 -43.93 9.28
CA LEU A 214 24.83 -44.25 9.38
C LEU A 214 25.59 -43.09 10.05
N SER A 215 25.40 -42.93 11.35
CA SER A 215 26.39 -42.29 12.25
C SER A 215 25.92 -42.36 13.71
N HIS A 216 25.91 -43.57 14.28
CA HIS A 216 26.04 -43.77 15.72
C HIS A 216 26.70 -45.14 15.96
N GLU A 217 27.55 -45.20 16.99
CA GLU A 217 28.35 -46.34 17.51
C GLU A 217 29.76 -46.49 16.90
N HIS A 218 30.88 -46.62 17.64
CA HIS A 218 31.16 -46.78 19.08
C HIS A 218 32.70 -46.59 19.33
N GLY A 219 33.10 -46.18 20.55
CA GLY A 219 34.42 -46.54 21.15
C GLY A 219 35.45 -45.43 21.48
N GLY A 220 35.80 -45.25 22.76
CA GLY A 220 37.05 -44.61 23.25
C GLY A 220 37.74 -45.52 24.30
N PRO A 221 38.71 -45.07 25.16
CA PRO A 221 39.77 -44.03 25.11
C PRO A 221 41.18 -44.70 25.43
N PRO A 222 42.31 -44.06 25.89
CA PRO A 222 42.48 -43.19 27.09
C PRO A 222 43.58 -42.06 27.10
N GLY A 223 43.48 -41.14 28.08
CA GLY A 223 44.60 -40.36 28.71
C GLY A 223 44.97 -39.01 28.06
N LEU A 224 45.30 -37.90 28.74
CA LEU A 224 45.66 -37.59 30.13
C LEU A 224 45.62 -36.04 30.34
N HIS A 225 45.46 -35.63 31.60
CA HIS A 225 45.80 -34.33 32.24
C HIS A 225 44.82 -33.14 32.21
N GLU A 226 44.10 -32.98 33.32
CA GLU A 226 44.00 -31.75 34.12
C GLU A 226 44.62 -32.07 35.51
N PRO A 227 45.04 -31.12 36.38
CA PRO A 227 44.06 -30.50 37.31
C PRO A 227 44.42 -29.13 37.95
N LEU A 228 43.46 -28.62 38.75
CA LEU A 228 43.54 -27.77 39.97
C LEU A 228 42.97 -26.33 39.83
N LEU A 229 41.74 -26.08 40.30
CA LEU A 229 41.30 -25.76 41.67
C LEU A 229 41.64 -24.34 42.17
N ALA A 230 40.60 -23.53 42.43
CA ALA A 230 40.45 -22.80 43.71
C ALA A 230 39.02 -22.27 43.90
N ARG A 231 38.41 -22.70 45.01
CA ARG A 231 37.22 -22.13 45.67
C ARG A 231 37.64 -21.05 46.66
N SER A 232 36.76 -20.07 46.89
CA SER A 232 36.40 -19.51 48.22
C SER A 232 35.25 -18.51 48.01
N SER A 233 33.99 -18.75 48.37
CA SER A 233 33.35 -18.95 49.69
C SER A 233 33.09 -17.64 50.47
N THR A 234 31.79 -17.43 50.79
CA THR A 234 31.21 -16.77 51.99
C THR A 234 31.34 -15.23 52.09
N SER A 235 30.38 -14.44 52.59
CA SER A 235 29.22 -14.65 53.47
C SER A 235 28.30 -13.41 53.49
N GLY A 236 27.01 -13.62 53.79
CA GLY A 236 26.20 -12.73 54.65
C GLY A 236 25.45 -11.62 53.93
N GLY A 237 24.20 -11.28 54.23
CA GLY A 237 23.27 -11.65 55.29
C GLY A 237 21.87 -11.19 54.87
N ARG A 238 20.87 -11.67 55.60
CA ARG A 238 19.44 -11.45 55.34
C ARG A 238 18.97 -10.07 55.84
N ASP A 239 17.74 -9.76 55.42
CA ASP A 239 16.75 -8.88 56.05
C ASP A 239 16.80 -7.37 55.74
N ALA A 240 15.81 -6.90 54.98
CA ALA A 240 14.81 -5.93 55.46
C ALA A 240 13.93 -5.42 54.31
N SER A 241 12.71 -5.96 54.24
CA SER A 241 11.54 -5.29 53.66
C SER A 241 11.12 -4.09 54.53
N HIS A 242 10.53 -3.07 53.87
CA HIS A 242 9.85 -1.87 54.41
C HIS A 242 10.69 -0.62 54.76
N ALA A 243 10.68 0.36 53.84
CA ALA A 243 10.35 1.79 54.02
C ALA A 243 10.79 2.56 52.75
N ALA A 244 9.89 2.87 51.81
CA ALA A 244 9.11 4.11 51.77
C ALA A 244 9.94 5.42 51.83
N GLY A 245 10.24 5.95 50.63
CA GLY A 245 10.16 7.38 50.31
C GLY A 245 11.24 8.31 50.85
N ARG A 246 12.12 8.77 49.95
CA ARG A 246 12.34 10.20 49.64
C ARG A 246 13.46 10.38 48.60
N ASP A 247 13.03 10.64 47.37
CA ASP A 247 13.51 11.69 46.47
C ASP A 247 14.92 12.23 46.71
N MET A 248 15.87 11.75 45.91
CA MET A 248 17.13 12.43 45.59
C MET A 248 17.60 11.98 44.20
N GLU A 249 16.87 12.35 43.15
CA GLU A 249 17.46 12.51 41.83
C GLU A 249 17.10 13.90 41.32
N GLY A 250 18.09 14.80 41.37
CA GLY A 250 18.04 16.12 40.77
C GLY A 250 17.90 16.00 39.26
N HIS A 251 16.66 15.89 38.78
CA HIS A 251 16.31 16.30 37.43
C HIS A 251 16.40 17.83 37.42
N HIS A 252 17.46 18.38 36.83
CA HIS A 252 17.39 19.75 36.31
C HIS A 252 16.28 19.75 35.25
N GLY A 253 15.07 20.08 35.70
CA GLY A 253 13.88 20.19 34.88
C GLY A 253 14.09 21.24 33.82
N ASP A 254 14.13 20.80 32.56
CA ASP A 254 13.97 21.68 31.41
C ASP A 254 12.62 22.43 31.57
N PRO A 255 12.56 23.78 31.51
CA PRO A 255 11.37 24.57 31.89
C PRO A 255 10.12 24.36 31.03
N HIS A 256 10.16 23.49 30.03
CA HIS A 256 9.11 23.32 29.05
C HIS A 256 8.69 21.84 28.94
N GLY A 257 7.67 21.48 29.73
CA GLY A 257 6.98 20.19 29.65
C GLY A 257 6.33 19.91 28.28
N PRO A 258 5.71 18.72 28.09
CA PRO A 258 5.14 18.32 26.80
C PRO A 258 4.16 19.36 26.26
N VAL A 259 4.36 19.80 25.02
CA VAL A 259 3.51 20.80 24.38
C VAL A 259 2.15 20.19 24.08
N GLY A 260 1.07 20.85 24.49
CA GLY A 260 -0.28 20.40 24.15
C GLY A 260 -0.48 20.26 22.64
N VAL A 261 -1.23 19.23 22.22
CA VAL A 261 -1.38 18.82 20.81
C VAL A 261 -1.74 20.01 19.90
N LEU A 262 -2.73 20.81 20.28
CA LEU A 262 -3.17 21.98 19.49
C LEU A 262 -2.04 23.00 19.28
N LYS A 263 -1.31 23.34 20.34
CA LYS A 263 -0.18 24.27 20.26
C LYS A 263 0.96 23.69 19.43
N GLY A 264 1.21 22.39 19.53
CA GLY A 264 2.17 21.69 18.70
C GLY A 264 1.81 21.69 17.22
N VAL A 265 0.55 21.47 16.87
CA VAL A 265 0.04 21.57 15.49
C VAL A 265 0.23 23.00 14.96
N CYS A 266 -0.10 24.02 15.74
CA CYS A 266 0.16 25.40 15.34
C CYS A 266 1.64 25.66 15.09
N ILE A 267 2.55 25.16 15.93
CA ILE A 267 4.01 25.30 15.74
C ILE A 267 4.46 24.63 14.43
N ILE A 268 3.98 23.42 14.16
CA ILE A 268 4.28 22.66 12.93
C ILE A 268 3.83 23.47 11.71
N LEU A 269 2.59 23.95 11.70
CA LEU A 269 2.01 24.68 10.57
C LEU A 269 2.54 26.12 10.42
N SER A 270 3.22 26.66 11.43
CA SER A 270 3.84 27.99 11.36
C SER A 270 5.19 27.98 10.64
N SER A 271 5.80 26.80 10.41
CA SER A 271 7.10 26.70 9.77
C SER A 271 6.99 26.62 8.25
N GLY A 272 7.54 27.61 7.54
CA GLY A 272 7.55 27.62 6.07
C GLY A 272 8.24 26.39 5.46
N ARG A 273 9.24 25.80 6.13
CA ARG A 273 9.89 24.55 5.67
C ARG A 273 8.94 23.35 5.78
N VAL A 274 8.17 23.29 6.87
CA VAL A 274 7.20 22.22 7.09
C VAL A 274 6.05 22.33 6.09
N LEU A 275 5.54 23.55 5.85
CA LEU A 275 4.51 23.78 4.84
C LEU A 275 4.95 23.32 3.43
N CYS A 276 6.20 23.62 3.05
CA CYS A 276 6.76 23.13 1.78
C CYS A 276 6.80 21.58 1.74
N PHE A 277 7.24 20.94 2.83
CA PHE A 277 7.22 19.47 2.94
C PHE A 277 5.81 18.88 2.85
N LEU A 278 4.83 19.48 3.53
CA LEU A 278 3.43 19.04 3.47
C LEU A 278 2.85 19.24 2.07
N PHE A 279 3.23 20.31 1.37
CA PHE A 279 2.83 20.53 -0.01
C PHE A 279 3.45 19.51 -0.97
N MET A 280 4.73 19.15 -0.83
CA MET A 280 5.33 18.03 -1.56
C MET A 280 4.57 16.72 -1.30
N SER A 281 4.22 16.47 -0.04
CA SER A 281 3.46 15.29 0.37
C SER A 281 2.08 15.25 -0.30
N LEU A 282 1.42 16.41 -0.46
CA LEU A 282 0.16 16.53 -1.18
C LEU A 282 0.32 16.19 -2.68
N LEU A 283 1.38 16.68 -3.34
CA LEU A 283 1.66 16.37 -4.75
C LEU A 283 1.92 14.87 -4.96
N MET A 284 2.70 14.26 -4.08
CA MET A 284 2.97 12.82 -4.10
C MET A 284 1.69 12.02 -3.86
N GLY A 285 0.85 12.48 -2.93
CA GLY A 285 -0.46 11.89 -2.64
C GLY A 285 -1.40 11.94 -3.84
N TYR A 286 -1.48 13.09 -4.51
CA TYR A 286 -2.23 13.28 -5.76
C TYR A 286 -1.77 12.31 -6.84
N GLY A 287 -0.45 12.14 -6.98
CA GLY A 287 0.12 11.17 -7.90
C GLY A 287 -0.35 9.74 -7.59
N MET A 288 -0.21 9.30 -6.34
CA MET A 288 -0.67 7.97 -5.90
C MET A 288 -2.17 7.76 -6.16
N GLY A 289 -3.01 8.72 -5.77
CA GLY A 289 -4.46 8.60 -5.95
C GLY A 289 -4.89 8.52 -7.41
N SER A 290 -4.17 9.20 -8.30
CA SER A 290 -4.41 9.14 -9.75
C SER A 290 -4.09 7.74 -10.31
N ILE A 291 -3.01 7.12 -9.84
CA ILE A 291 -2.61 5.77 -10.26
C ILE A 291 -3.60 4.74 -9.70
N ASP A 292 -3.82 4.76 -8.39
CA ASP A 292 -4.66 3.79 -7.68
C ASP A 292 -6.10 3.81 -8.21
N SER A 293 -6.58 4.98 -8.64
CA SER A 293 -7.92 5.12 -9.18
C SER A 293 -8.02 4.66 -10.64
N TYR A 294 -7.06 5.04 -11.49
CA TYR A 294 -7.25 5.02 -12.95
C TYR A 294 -6.36 4.07 -13.74
N LEU A 295 -5.29 3.51 -13.17
CA LEU A 295 -4.33 2.73 -13.97
C LEU A 295 -4.97 1.52 -14.64
N PHE A 296 -5.81 0.78 -13.92
CA PHE A 296 -6.43 -0.41 -14.48
C PHE A 296 -7.56 -0.09 -15.46
N LEU A 297 -8.29 1.01 -15.21
CA LEU A 297 -9.27 1.54 -16.15
C LEU A 297 -8.60 1.90 -17.48
N TYR A 298 -7.44 2.56 -17.40
CA TYR A 298 -6.65 2.94 -18.56
C TYR A 298 -6.04 1.74 -19.27
N LEU A 299 -5.51 0.75 -18.54
CA LEU A 299 -5.01 -0.48 -19.15
C LEU A 299 -6.12 -1.26 -19.87
N GLU A 300 -7.33 -1.35 -19.32
CA GLU A 300 -8.48 -1.97 -19.99
C GLU A 300 -8.92 -1.14 -21.22
N GLU A 301 -8.81 0.20 -21.18
CA GLU A 301 -9.06 1.07 -22.36
C GLU A 301 -8.04 0.80 -23.49
N LEU A 302 -6.78 0.51 -23.14
CA LEU A 302 -5.73 0.11 -24.08
C LEU A 302 -5.81 -1.36 -24.52
N GLY A 303 -6.86 -2.10 -24.12
CA GLY A 303 -7.03 -3.52 -24.46
C GLY A 303 -6.15 -4.48 -23.64
N GLY A 304 -5.57 -4.01 -22.54
CA GLY A 304 -4.78 -4.82 -21.60
C GLY A 304 -5.64 -5.86 -20.86
N PRO A 305 -5.20 -7.13 -20.81
CA PRO A 305 -5.95 -8.18 -20.11
C PRO A 305 -5.86 -8.04 -18.57
N GLU A 306 -6.77 -8.67 -17.83
CA GLU A 306 -6.74 -8.68 -16.35
C GLU A 306 -5.43 -9.26 -15.78
N VAL A 307 -4.81 -10.20 -16.50
CA VAL A 307 -3.48 -10.74 -16.17
C VAL A 307 -2.43 -9.64 -16.09
N LEU A 308 -2.45 -8.69 -17.03
CA LEU A 308 -1.52 -7.57 -17.05
C LEU A 308 -1.69 -6.71 -15.80
N MET A 309 -2.93 -6.43 -15.41
CA MET A 309 -3.27 -5.67 -14.21
C MET A 309 -2.80 -6.35 -12.92
N GLY A 310 -2.96 -7.67 -12.80
CA GLY A 310 -2.43 -8.39 -11.64
C GLY A 310 -0.89 -8.35 -11.60
N LEU A 311 -0.24 -8.47 -12.77
CA LEU A 311 1.23 -8.39 -12.88
C LEU A 311 1.78 -6.99 -12.59
N THR A 312 1.04 -5.91 -12.88
CA THR A 312 1.51 -4.55 -12.53
C THR A 312 1.80 -4.46 -11.04
N ILE A 313 0.92 -5.01 -10.20
CA ILE A 313 1.10 -5.02 -8.74
C ILE A 313 2.26 -5.92 -8.31
N THR A 314 2.45 -7.06 -8.97
CA THR A 314 3.62 -7.89 -8.71
C THR A 314 4.91 -7.12 -8.98
N PHE A 315 4.96 -6.34 -10.06
CA PHE A 315 6.12 -5.50 -10.41
C PHE A 315 6.30 -4.34 -9.43
N THR A 316 5.23 -3.68 -8.97
CA THR A 316 5.34 -2.64 -7.94
C THR A 316 5.95 -3.22 -6.66
N CYS A 317 5.44 -4.35 -6.17
CA CYS A 317 5.99 -5.02 -4.99
C CYS A 317 7.44 -5.49 -5.19
N ALA A 318 7.77 -6.03 -6.37
CA ALA A 318 9.13 -6.45 -6.69
C ALA A 318 10.12 -5.28 -6.67
N SER A 319 9.68 -4.08 -7.07
CA SER A 319 10.50 -2.86 -7.02
C SER A 319 10.62 -2.27 -5.60
N GLU A 320 9.59 -2.40 -4.76
CA GLU A 320 9.58 -1.86 -3.40
C GLU A 320 10.62 -2.52 -2.50
N ILE A 321 10.74 -3.86 -2.55
CA ILE A 321 11.62 -4.64 -1.67
C ILE A 321 13.08 -4.15 -1.72
N PRO A 322 13.76 -4.10 -2.89
CA PRO A 322 15.14 -3.64 -2.96
C PRO A 322 15.27 -2.16 -2.61
N ILE A 323 14.32 -1.31 -3.00
CA ILE A 323 14.39 0.13 -2.72
C ILE A 323 14.24 0.39 -1.23
N PHE A 324 13.28 -0.23 -0.53
CA PHE A 324 13.17 -0.13 0.92
C PHE A 324 14.45 -0.56 1.63
N ALA A 325 15.09 -1.65 1.17
CA ALA A 325 16.37 -2.10 1.72
C ALA A 325 17.49 -1.07 1.56
N CYS A 326 17.50 -0.27 0.48
CA CYS A 326 18.50 0.76 0.24
C CYS A 326 18.11 2.17 0.71
N THR A 327 16.89 2.41 1.21
CA THR A 327 16.44 3.74 1.68
C THR A 327 17.36 4.34 2.74
N GLY A 328 17.84 3.53 3.68
CA GLY A 328 18.75 3.99 4.73
C GLY A 328 20.10 4.47 4.19
N TRP A 329 20.58 3.90 3.08
CA TRP A 329 21.76 4.37 2.37
C TRP A 329 21.45 5.65 1.59
N LEU A 330 20.35 5.68 0.83
CA LEU A 330 19.92 6.86 0.07
C LEU A 330 19.75 8.10 0.95
N LEU A 331 19.06 7.98 2.08
CA LEU A 331 18.79 9.10 2.99
C LEU A 331 20.04 9.58 3.73
N ARG A 332 21.03 8.70 3.96
CA ARG A 332 22.32 9.08 4.55
C ARG A 332 23.22 9.78 3.54
N THR A 333 23.21 9.33 2.29
CA THR A 333 24.06 9.85 1.22
C THR A 333 23.54 11.18 0.67
N PHE A 334 22.25 11.26 0.34
CA PHE A 334 21.65 12.43 -0.31
C PHE A 334 20.91 13.35 0.65
N GLY A 335 20.48 12.85 1.82
CA GLY A 335 19.58 13.58 2.71
C GLY A 335 18.11 13.42 2.33
N VAL A 336 17.23 14.03 3.12
CA VAL A 336 15.77 13.89 2.99
C VAL A 336 15.23 14.73 1.82
N ASP A 337 15.58 16.01 1.77
CA ASP A 337 15.02 16.93 0.76
C ASP A 337 15.35 16.53 -0.68
N PRO A 338 16.61 16.17 -1.04
CA PRO A 338 16.91 15.74 -2.40
C PRO A 338 16.19 14.45 -2.79
N VAL A 339 16.01 13.51 -1.85
CA VAL A 339 15.25 12.27 -2.10
C VAL A 339 13.79 12.57 -2.41
N LEU A 340 13.15 13.51 -1.70
CA LEU A 340 11.78 13.95 -2.00
C LEU A 340 11.67 14.58 -3.38
N HIS A 341 12.68 15.34 -3.82
CA HIS A 341 12.71 15.87 -5.19
C HIS A 341 12.91 14.80 -6.27
N ILE A 342 13.75 13.79 -6.01
CA ILE A 342 13.90 12.62 -6.90
C ILE A 342 12.56 11.89 -7.04
N VAL A 343 11.81 11.75 -5.95
CA VAL A 343 10.46 11.16 -5.97
C VAL A 343 9.52 11.95 -6.88
N LEU A 344 9.45 13.28 -6.73
CA LEU A 344 8.59 14.13 -7.57
C LEU A 344 9.00 14.07 -9.05
N GLY A 345 10.30 14.13 -9.35
CA GLY A 345 10.81 13.95 -10.71
C GLY A 345 10.46 12.58 -11.30
N THR A 346 10.50 11.52 -10.48
CA THR A 346 10.13 10.17 -10.89
C THR A 346 8.63 10.03 -11.14
N PHE A 347 7.78 10.70 -10.37
CA PHE A 347 6.34 10.76 -10.65
C PHE A 347 6.06 11.38 -12.02
N ILE A 348 6.72 12.50 -12.34
CA ILE A 348 6.58 13.16 -13.65
C ILE A 348 7.02 12.23 -14.76
N LEU A 349 8.19 11.60 -14.64
CA LEU A 349 8.67 10.61 -15.61
C LEU A 349 7.65 9.48 -15.80
N ARG A 350 7.18 8.87 -14.70
CA ARG A 350 6.22 7.77 -14.72
C ARG A 350 4.92 8.16 -15.43
N PHE A 351 4.42 9.37 -15.21
CA PHE A 351 3.22 9.89 -15.86
C PHE A 351 3.39 10.20 -17.33
N LEU A 352 4.52 10.81 -17.72
CA LEU A 352 4.84 11.00 -19.14
C LEU A 352 4.93 9.67 -19.88
N LEU A 353 5.52 8.64 -19.25
CA LEU A 353 5.58 7.30 -19.81
C LEU A 353 4.18 6.66 -19.96
N TYR A 354 3.26 6.88 -19.01
CA TYR A 354 1.86 6.44 -19.16
C TYR A 354 1.11 7.17 -20.28
N THR A 355 1.32 8.48 -20.41
CA THR A 355 0.72 9.28 -21.51
C THR A 355 1.19 8.78 -22.88
N TRP A 356 2.41 8.24 -22.98
CA TRP A 356 2.99 7.75 -24.24
C TRP A 356 2.70 6.26 -24.54
N LEU A 357 2.12 5.51 -23.60
CA LEU A 357 1.72 4.11 -23.84
C LEU A 357 0.91 3.88 -25.13
N PRO A 358 -0.07 4.73 -25.51
CA PRO A 358 -0.84 4.54 -26.74
C PRO A 358 0.02 4.61 -28.00
N ALA A 359 1.07 5.45 -27.99
CA ALA A 359 1.97 5.62 -29.13
C ALA A 359 2.79 4.35 -29.42
N TRP A 360 3.01 3.49 -28.42
CA TRP A 360 3.74 2.23 -28.57
C TRP A 360 2.82 1.04 -28.91
N ASN A 361 1.51 1.22 -28.86
CA ASN A 361 0.50 0.20 -29.14
C ASN A 361 0.76 -1.14 -28.41
N ASN A 362 1.32 -1.07 -27.19
CA ASN A 362 1.67 -2.23 -26.39
C ASN A 362 1.47 -1.94 -24.89
N PRO A 363 0.33 -2.33 -24.31
CA PRO A 363 0.02 -2.05 -22.91
C PRO A 363 0.97 -2.76 -21.94
N TRP A 364 1.67 -3.84 -22.36
CA TRP A 364 2.64 -4.56 -21.51
C TRP A 364 3.86 -3.73 -21.13
N LEU A 365 4.12 -2.63 -21.83
CA LEU A 365 5.18 -1.67 -21.47
C LEU A 365 4.90 -0.96 -20.14
N VAL A 366 3.68 -1.07 -19.59
CA VAL A 366 3.40 -0.62 -18.22
C VAL A 366 4.26 -1.35 -17.18
N LEU A 367 4.60 -2.63 -17.38
CA LEU A 367 5.34 -3.44 -16.40
C LEU A 367 6.73 -2.87 -16.06
N PRO A 368 7.61 -2.55 -17.03
CA PRO A 368 8.87 -1.88 -16.71
C PRO A 368 8.66 -0.47 -16.15
N ILE A 369 7.58 0.24 -16.51
CA ILE A 369 7.25 1.55 -15.93
C ILE A 369 6.89 1.41 -14.44
N GLU A 370 6.19 0.33 -14.06
CA GLU A 370 5.86 0.03 -12.66
C GLU A 370 7.07 -0.18 -11.77
N LEU A 371 8.27 -0.46 -12.31
CA LEU A 371 9.48 -0.54 -11.50
C LEU A 371 9.88 0.81 -10.91
N LEU A 372 9.44 1.93 -11.50
CA LEU A 372 9.58 3.27 -10.91
C LEU A 372 8.75 3.43 -9.63
N HIS A 373 7.77 2.54 -9.39
CA HIS A 373 6.94 2.56 -8.19
C HIS A 373 7.78 2.53 -6.92
N GLY A 374 8.81 1.67 -6.87
CA GLY A 374 9.70 1.56 -5.72
C GLY A 374 10.29 2.90 -5.31
N ILE A 375 10.69 3.76 -6.25
CA ILE A 375 11.14 5.12 -5.94
C ILE A 375 9.96 5.98 -5.49
N THR A 376 8.87 6.02 -6.27
CA THR A 376 7.74 6.91 -5.98
C THR A 376 7.01 6.60 -4.68
N PHE A 377 7.10 5.37 -4.16
CA PHE A 377 6.43 4.92 -2.95
C PHE A 377 7.39 4.65 -1.80
N ALA A 378 8.43 3.83 -1.98
CA ALA A 378 9.30 3.44 -0.87
C ALA A 378 10.18 4.61 -0.39
N CYS A 379 10.80 5.36 -1.32
CA CYS A 379 11.58 6.54 -0.96
C CYS A 379 10.68 7.65 -0.39
N ALA A 380 9.50 7.85 -0.99
CA ALA A 380 8.48 8.78 -0.50
C ALA A 380 8.14 8.52 0.98
N TRP A 381 7.76 7.28 1.29
CA TRP A 381 7.37 6.87 2.62
C TRP A 381 8.53 6.99 3.62
N ALA A 382 9.72 6.47 3.27
CA ALA A 382 10.88 6.51 4.14
C ALA A 382 11.37 7.95 4.42
N ALA A 383 11.50 8.77 3.37
CA ALA A 383 11.90 10.17 3.52
C ALA A 383 10.87 10.96 4.33
N GLY A 384 9.57 10.78 4.06
CA GLY A 384 8.48 11.45 4.75
C GLY A 384 8.43 11.12 6.24
N THR A 385 8.53 9.84 6.59
CA THR A 385 8.53 9.39 8.01
C THR A 385 9.74 9.90 8.78
N VAL A 386 10.94 9.83 8.18
CA VAL A 386 12.16 10.39 8.77
C VAL A 386 12.04 11.91 8.94
N ASN A 387 11.48 12.62 7.96
CA ASN A 387 11.28 14.06 8.08
C ASN A 387 10.29 14.42 9.20
N CYS A 388 9.19 13.69 9.31
CA CYS A 388 8.21 13.85 10.39
C CYS A 388 8.88 13.71 11.76
N ALA A 389 9.74 12.70 11.94
CA ALA A 389 10.46 12.50 13.18
C ALA A 389 11.44 13.64 13.50
N ARG A 390 12.00 14.32 12.48
CA ARG A 390 12.93 15.45 12.63
C ARG A 390 12.22 16.76 12.96
N ILE A 391 11.06 17.02 12.36
CA ILE A 391 10.32 18.29 12.54
C ILE A 391 9.36 18.26 13.72
N ALA A 392 9.06 17.07 14.26
CA ALA A 392 8.10 16.90 15.35
C ALA A 392 8.53 17.66 16.62
N PRO A 393 7.64 18.46 17.22
CA PRO A 393 7.84 18.98 18.58
C PRO A 393 7.96 17.83 19.59
N ARG A 394 8.57 18.12 20.74
CA ARG A 394 8.76 17.13 21.82
C ARG A 394 7.42 16.48 22.20
N GLY A 395 7.38 15.15 22.16
CA GLY A 395 6.17 14.35 22.46
C GLY A 395 5.16 14.21 21.31
N LEU A 396 5.39 14.82 20.14
CA LEU A 396 4.40 14.89 19.05
C LEU A 396 4.85 14.20 17.74
N LYS A 397 5.77 13.23 17.82
CA LYS A 397 6.24 12.45 16.64
C LYS A 397 5.08 11.74 15.92
N ALA A 398 4.24 11.02 16.67
CA ALA A 398 3.08 10.32 16.13
C ALA A 398 2.06 11.29 15.50
N THR A 399 1.79 12.42 16.15
CA THR A 399 0.89 13.47 15.61
C THR A 399 1.42 14.03 14.30
N THR A 400 2.73 14.33 14.23
CA THR A 400 3.36 14.86 13.02
C THR A 400 3.28 13.86 11.86
N GLN A 401 3.55 12.59 12.13
CA GLN A 401 3.40 11.51 11.15
C GLN A 401 1.94 11.34 10.69
N ALA A 402 0.98 11.46 11.60
CA ALA A 402 -0.45 11.40 11.27
C ALA A 402 -0.89 12.54 10.35
N ILE A 403 -0.37 13.78 10.56
CA ILE A 403 -0.62 14.91 9.67
C ILE A 403 -0.06 14.63 8.27
N TYR A 404 1.18 14.16 8.19
CA TYR A 404 1.80 13.78 6.93
C TYR A 404 0.99 12.72 6.19
N GLN A 405 0.60 11.64 6.89
CA GLN A 405 -0.22 10.58 6.30
C GLN A 405 -1.59 11.08 5.85
N GLY A 406 -2.26 11.90 6.66
CA GLY A 406 -3.54 12.51 6.31
C GLY A 406 -3.46 13.39 5.06
N ILE A 407 -2.34 14.08 4.84
CA ILE A 407 -2.11 14.88 3.63
C ILE A 407 -1.74 13.99 2.44
N TYR A 408 -0.83 13.03 2.62
CA TYR A 408 -0.34 12.15 1.57
C TYR A 408 -1.42 11.16 1.10
N THR A 409 -1.86 10.24 1.97
CA THR A 409 -2.84 9.20 1.58
C THR A 409 -4.28 9.70 1.66
N GLY A 410 -4.55 10.75 2.44
CA GLY A 410 -5.89 11.33 2.57
C GLY A 410 -6.17 12.37 1.50
N VAL A 411 -5.85 13.63 1.79
CA VAL A 411 -6.21 14.78 0.94
C VAL A 411 -5.63 14.64 -0.46
N GLY A 412 -4.32 14.38 -0.58
CA GLY A 412 -3.62 14.24 -1.85
C GLY A 412 -4.24 13.14 -2.71
N SER A 413 -4.28 11.90 -2.22
CA SER A 413 -4.85 10.79 -3.00
C SER A 413 -6.33 10.96 -3.30
N GLY A 414 -7.10 11.56 -2.39
CA GLY A 414 -8.49 11.93 -2.64
C GLY A 414 -8.65 12.92 -3.80
N LEU A 415 -7.80 13.95 -3.86
CA LEU A 415 -7.80 14.91 -4.98
C LEU A 415 -7.41 14.24 -6.30
N GLY A 416 -6.44 13.32 -6.29
CA GLY A 416 -6.05 12.54 -7.48
C GLY A 416 -7.21 11.72 -8.03
N GLY A 417 -7.96 11.05 -7.16
CA GLY A 417 -9.20 10.34 -7.52
C GLY A 417 -10.29 11.29 -8.05
N LEU A 418 -10.62 12.36 -7.33
CA LEU A 418 -11.72 13.25 -7.73
C LEU A 418 -11.46 13.99 -9.04
N ILE A 419 -10.30 14.63 -9.14
CA ILE A 419 -9.94 15.44 -10.31
C ILE A 419 -9.67 14.51 -11.50
N GLY A 420 -8.98 13.40 -11.27
CA GLY A 420 -8.72 12.40 -12.30
C GLY A 420 -10.01 11.89 -12.93
N GLY A 421 -11.08 11.66 -12.17
CA GLY A 421 -12.36 11.17 -12.70
C GLY A 421 -13.05 12.15 -13.64
N GLN A 422 -12.99 13.45 -13.31
CA GLN A 422 -13.51 14.49 -14.18
C GLN A 422 -12.73 14.58 -15.49
N ILE A 423 -11.40 14.47 -15.43
CA ILE A 423 -10.54 14.52 -16.62
C ILE A 423 -10.74 13.27 -17.47
N TYR A 424 -10.74 12.09 -16.85
CA TYR A 424 -10.93 10.80 -17.51
C TYR A 424 -12.23 10.79 -18.31
N SER A 425 -13.34 11.19 -17.70
CA SER A 425 -14.66 11.17 -18.34
C SER A 425 -14.78 12.01 -19.62
N ARG A 426 -13.91 13.03 -19.78
CA ARG A 426 -13.96 13.97 -20.91
C ARG A 426 -12.87 13.71 -21.94
N HIS A 427 -11.71 13.23 -21.52
CA HIS A 427 -10.50 13.18 -22.34
C HIS A 427 -9.76 11.83 -22.28
N GLY A 428 -10.29 10.82 -21.60
CA GLY A 428 -9.71 9.48 -21.48
C GLY A 428 -8.54 9.37 -20.49
N GLY A 429 -7.99 8.16 -20.34
CA GLY A 429 -6.96 7.88 -19.34
C GLY A 429 -5.62 8.57 -19.58
N ALA A 430 -5.19 8.75 -20.84
CA ALA A 430 -3.91 9.41 -21.16
C ALA A 430 -3.87 10.87 -20.65
N ALA A 431 -4.99 11.58 -20.75
CA ALA A 431 -5.13 12.96 -20.30
C ALA A 431 -5.07 13.09 -18.76
N VAL A 432 -5.48 12.06 -18.01
CA VAL A 432 -5.33 12.04 -16.55
C VAL A 432 -3.84 12.07 -16.18
N TYR A 433 -3.02 11.24 -16.83
CA TYR A 433 -1.59 11.21 -16.54
C TYR A 433 -0.85 12.43 -17.07
N GLU A 434 -1.25 12.96 -18.22
CA GLU A 434 -0.66 14.19 -18.75
C GLU A 434 -0.93 15.38 -17.81
N SER A 435 -2.19 15.59 -17.43
CA SER A 435 -2.57 16.65 -16.49
C SER A 435 -1.91 16.47 -15.12
N ALA A 436 -1.77 15.23 -14.65
CA ALA A 436 -1.06 14.92 -13.41
C ALA A 436 0.44 15.25 -13.50
N ALA A 437 1.09 14.96 -14.63
CA ALA A 437 2.49 15.32 -14.87
C ALA A 437 2.68 16.84 -14.84
N VAL A 438 1.80 17.59 -15.49
CA VAL A 438 1.82 19.05 -15.49
C VAL A 438 1.59 19.61 -14.09
N PHE A 439 0.58 19.11 -13.36
CA PHE A 439 0.27 19.55 -12.01
C PHE A 439 1.44 19.31 -11.03
N ILE A 440 2.01 18.10 -11.04
CA ILE A 440 3.18 17.77 -10.21
C ILE A 440 4.41 18.56 -10.66
N GLY A 441 4.62 18.77 -11.97
CA GLY A 441 5.71 19.56 -12.50
C GLY A 441 5.68 21.02 -12.03
N ILE A 442 4.54 21.67 -12.15
CA ILE A 442 4.33 23.04 -11.65
C ILE A 442 4.52 23.08 -10.13
N GLY A 443 3.90 22.14 -9.40
CA GLY A 443 4.05 22.03 -7.95
C GLY A 443 5.50 21.81 -7.51
N TRP A 444 6.27 21.02 -8.27
CA TRP A 444 7.69 20.78 -8.00
C TRP A 444 8.53 22.03 -8.20
N ILE A 445 8.30 22.79 -9.27
CA ILE A 445 8.97 24.09 -9.49
C ILE A 445 8.66 25.06 -8.34
N ILE A 446 7.39 25.14 -7.92
CA ILE A 446 6.98 25.97 -6.76
C ILE A 446 7.76 25.55 -5.51
N CYS A 447 7.87 24.24 -5.23
CA CYS A 447 8.65 23.74 -4.09
C CYS A 447 10.13 24.13 -4.17
N VAL A 448 10.77 23.98 -5.33
CA VAL A 448 12.18 24.33 -5.52
C VAL A 448 12.40 25.82 -5.27
N VAL A 449 11.56 26.68 -5.85
CA VAL A 449 11.63 28.12 -5.66
C VAL A 449 11.37 28.49 -4.19
N TRP A 450 10.37 27.89 -3.56
CA TRP A 450 10.04 28.10 -2.14
C TRP A 450 11.26 27.79 -1.27
N GLN A 451 11.87 26.62 -1.43
CA GLN A 451 13.04 26.24 -0.65
C GLN A 451 14.25 27.15 -0.91
N ALA A 452 14.47 27.55 -2.17
CA ALA A 452 15.53 28.50 -2.52
C ALA A 452 15.33 29.86 -1.82
N VAL A 453 14.09 30.37 -1.76
CA VAL A 453 13.75 31.60 -1.03
C VAL A 453 14.02 31.44 0.46
N LEU A 454 13.56 30.35 1.09
CA LEU A 454 13.81 30.10 2.51
C LEU A 454 15.30 29.99 2.83
N TRP A 455 16.08 29.35 1.94
CA TRP A 455 17.53 29.26 2.07
C TRP A 455 18.18 30.65 1.98
N CYS A 456 17.76 31.49 1.03
CA CYS A 456 18.26 32.85 0.88
C CYS A 456 17.95 33.72 2.10
N LEU A 457 16.73 33.65 2.63
CA LEU A 457 16.31 34.39 3.83
C LEU A 457 17.11 33.97 5.06
N ALA A 458 17.29 32.66 5.27
CA ALA A 458 18.10 32.15 6.37
C ALA A 458 19.57 32.61 6.27
N ARG A 459 20.13 32.61 5.05
CA ARG A 459 21.50 33.07 4.80
C ARG A 459 21.67 34.57 5.05
N ARG A 460 20.66 35.39 4.72
CA ARG A 460 20.65 36.83 5.01
C ARG A 460 20.58 37.09 6.52
N ALA A 461 19.69 36.41 7.24
CA ALA A 461 19.55 36.54 8.69
C ALA A 461 20.85 36.17 9.43
N HIS A 462 21.55 35.12 8.99
CA HIS A 462 22.83 34.73 9.57
C HIS A 462 23.95 35.76 9.32
N ARG A 463 23.94 36.41 8.14
CA ARG A 463 24.90 37.50 7.84
C ARG A 463 24.64 38.76 8.64
N SER A 464 23.40 39.08 8.99
CA SER A 464 23.10 40.22 9.87
C SER A 464 23.56 40.00 11.31
N THR A 465 23.40 38.78 11.84
CA THR A 465 23.83 38.44 13.21
C THR A 465 25.35 38.41 13.41
N LEU A 466 26.13 38.25 12.33
CA LEU A 466 27.60 38.31 12.39
C LEU A 466 28.14 39.75 12.29
N LYS A 467 27.28 40.73 11.94
CA LYS A 467 27.66 42.14 11.82
C LYS A 467 27.30 42.98 13.05
N THR A 468 26.45 42.45 13.92
CA THR A 468 26.12 42.95 15.26
C THR A 468 26.96 42.23 16.28
#